data_AF-A0A7S0LI68-F1
#
_entry.id   AF-A0A7S0LI68-F1
#
_cell.length_a   1.000
_cell.length_b   1.000
_cell.length_c   1.000
_cell.angle_alpha   90.00
_cell.angle_beta   90.00
_cell.angle_gamma   90.00
#
_symmetry.space_group_name_H-M   'P 1'
#
loop_
_entity.id
_entity.type
_entity.pdbx_description
1 polymer ?
#
loop_
_entity_poly.entity_id
_entity_poly.type
_entity_poly.pdbx_seq_one_letter_code
_entity_poly.pdbx_strand_id
1 'polypeptide(L)'
;RVGWGCSVSLSAPPRRDFLSTGAAALALAVPLAASADGANSIGNAFKARAIYGSRIYRLQSASAATILGEKNAFTLFISGAYRTSDVKETATALKALQKAALAAAASGDEAGAKSKVKEFIALGKIVELDTKQGGNFDPRQRRNPGAPPTAEIEAQMGTQAYALYTALPTK
;
A
#
# COMPACT_ATOMS: atom_id res chain seq x y z
N ARG A 1 14.83 14.64 62.32
CA ARG A 1 13.35 14.55 62.22
C ARG A 1 12.97 15.20 60.90
N VAL A 2 12.38 14.41 59.98
CA VAL A 2 11.47 14.77 58.86
C VAL A 2 11.88 15.98 57.99
N GLY A 3 12.15 15.89 56.69
CA GLY A 3 11.62 14.99 55.68
C GLY A 3 10.75 15.78 54.70
N TRP A 4 10.98 15.54 53.40
CA TRP A 4 10.18 15.91 52.23
C TRP A 4 10.52 17.21 51.50
N GLY A 5 11.35 17.04 50.45
CA GLY A 5 11.38 17.91 49.30
C GLY A 5 10.06 17.82 48.52
N CYS A 6 9.56 18.98 48.11
CA CYS A 6 8.39 19.11 47.27
C CYS A 6 8.75 18.69 45.84
N SER A 7 8.38 17.47 45.46
CA SER A 7 8.33 17.02 44.07
C SER A 7 7.21 17.77 43.34
N VAL A 8 7.55 18.70 42.46
CA VAL A 8 6.59 19.26 41.49
C VAL A 8 6.32 18.17 40.44
N SER A 9 5.32 17.33 40.68
CA SER A 9 4.74 16.47 39.66
C SER A 9 4.02 17.36 38.65
N LEU A 10 4.57 17.50 37.44
CA LEU A 10 3.80 17.93 36.28
C LEU A 10 2.79 16.83 35.95
N SER A 11 1.61 16.89 36.58
CA SER A 11 0.46 16.13 36.12
C SER A 11 -0.05 16.79 34.85
N ALA A 12 0.18 16.16 33.69
CA ALA A 12 -0.51 16.52 32.46
C ALA A 12 -2.03 16.45 32.70
N PRO A 13 -2.83 17.45 32.28
CA PRO A 13 -4.26 17.42 32.52
C PRO A 13 -4.87 16.17 31.86
N PRO A 14 -5.78 15.46 32.56
CA PRO A 14 -6.51 14.36 31.95
C PRO A 14 -7.29 14.93 30.75
N ARG A 15 -7.20 14.27 29.59
CA ARG A 15 -7.83 14.72 28.33
C ARG A 15 -9.33 15.04 28.46
N ARG A 16 -9.97 14.56 29.53
CA ARG A 16 -11.39 14.77 29.82
C ARG A 16 -11.70 16.15 30.41
N ASP A 17 -10.76 16.79 31.09
CA ASP A 17 -10.95 18.14 31.64
C ASP A 17 -10.80 19.22 30.57
N PHE A 18 -10.10 18.92 29.47
CA PHE A 18 -10.01 19.78 28.29
C PHE A 18 -11.33 19.85 27.49
N LEU A 19 -12.25 18.90 27.71
CA LEU A 19 -13.57 18.87 27.09
C LEU A 19 -14.65 19.52 27.96
N SER A 20 -14.35 19.82 29.23
CA SER A 20 -15.33 20.28 30.23
C SER A 20 -15.33 21.80 30.43
N THR A 21 -14.31 22.52 29.97
CA THR A 21 -14.28 23.99 30.04
C THR A 21 -14.77 24.54 28.70
N GLY A 22 -16.03 25.00 28.69
CA GLY A 22 -16.79 25.43 27.52
C GLY A 22 -16.27 26.69 26.81
N ALA A 23 -15.03 26.66 26.32
CA ALA A 23 -14.38 27.72 25.56
C ALA A 23 -13.62 27.19 24.32
N ALA A 24 -14.07 26.10 23.72
CA ALA A 24 -13.58 25.61 22.42
C ALA A 24 -14.71 25.46 21.38
N ALA A 25 -15.86 26.10 21.61
CA ALA A 25 -17.01 26.08 20.71
C ALA A 25 -16.83 26.93 19.42
N LEU A 26 -15.63 27.49 19.18
CA LEU A 26 -15.32 28.30 17.99
C LEU A 26 -14.11 27.80 17.18
N ALA A 27 -13.54 26.63 17.51
CA ALA A 27 -12.48 25.99 16.70
C ALA A 27 -12.97 24.76 15.91
N LEU A 28 -14.28 24.47 15.91
CA LEU A 28 -14.87 23.27 15.31
C LEU A 28 -15.49 23.48 13.91
N ALA A 29 -15.24 24.62 13.26
CA ALA A 29 -15.85 24.93 11.97
C ALA A 29 -14.88 25.43 10.90
N VAL A 30 -13.58 25.13 11.01
CA VAL A 30 -12.81 24.94 9.78
C VAL A 30 -13.07 23.49 9.42
N PRO A 31 -13.84 23.19 8.35
CA PRO A 31 -13.77 21.86 7.80
C PRO A 31 -12.31 21.73 7.38
N LEU A 32 -11.52 21.02 8.19
CA LEU A 32 -10.38 20.32 7.63
C LEU A 32 -11.01 19.48 6.53
N ALA A 33 -10.92 19.97 5.29
CA ALA A 33 -10.98 19.18 4.10
C ALA A 33 -9.83 18.16 4.20
N ALA A 34 -9.98 17.22 5.12
CA ALA A 34 -9.10 16.12 5.37
C ALA A 34 -9.34 15.17 4.20
N SER A 35 -8.65 15.44 3.10
CA SER A 35 -8.26 14.47 2.08
C SER A 35 -9.32 13.40 1.76
N ALA A 36 -10.53 13.81 1.36
CA ALA A 36 -11.52 12.86 0.84
C ALA A 36 -11.00 12.14 -0.42
N ASP A 37 -10.07 12.74 -1.17
CA ASP A 37 -9.39 12.13 -2.31
C ASP A 37 -8.17 11.25 -1.92
N GLY A 38 -7.70 11.30 -0.67
CA GLY A 38 -6.50 10.55 -0.26
C GLY A 38 -6.65 9.03 -0.40
N ALA A 39 -7.85 8.50 -0.17
CA ALA A 39 -8.15 7.06 -0.23
C ALA A 39 -8.45 6.54 -1.65
N ASN A 40 -9.02 7.38 -2.52
CA ASN A 40 -9.32 7.07 -3.93
C ASN A 40 -8.44 7.87 -4.90
N SER A 41 -7.21 8.16 -4.50
CA SER A 41 -6.26 8.90 -5.32
C SER A 41 -5.68 8.03 -6.43
N ILE A 42 -5.30 8.68 -7.54
CA ILE A 42 -4.53 8.09 -8.64
C ILE A 42 -3.24 7.44 -8.10
N GLY A 43 -2.61 8.04 -7.07
CA GLY A 43 -1.42 7.50 -6.42
C GLY A 43 -1.63 6.14 -5.76
N ASN A 44 -2.78 5.94 -5.08
CA ASN A 44 -3.11 4.64 -4.48
C ASN A 44 -3.43 3.58 -5.53
N ALA A 45 -4.13 3.97 -6.61
CA ALA A 45 -4.38 3.08 -7.74
C ALA A 45 -3.07 2.65 -8.42
N PHE A 46 -2.13 3.59 -8.59
CA PHE A 46 -0.80 3.30 -9.12
C PHE A 46 0.00 2.39 -8.19
N LYS A 47 0.00 2.65 -6.88
CA LYS A 47 0.64 1.79 -5.88
C LYS A 47 0.10 0.36 -5.91
N ALA A 48 -1.22 0.20 -6.02
CA ALA A 48 -1.84 -1.12 -6.14
C ALA A 48 -1.43 -1.83 -7.43
N ARG A 49 -1.36 -1.10 -8.56
CA ARG A 49 -0.87 -1.64 -9.84
C ARG A 49 0.62 -2.02 -9.78
N ALA A 50 1.45 -1.19 -9.15
CA ALA A 50 2.88 -1.44 -9.04
C ALA A 50 3.20 -2.63 -8.14
N ILE A 51 2.61 -2.70 -6.94
CA ILE A 51 2.94 -3.75 -5.96
C ILE A 51 2.21 -5.05 -6.31
N TYR A 52 0.88 -5.01 -6.36
CA TYR A 52 0.09 -6.23 -6.55
C TYR A 52 0.03 -6.66 -8.01
N GLY A 53 0.02 -5.70 -8.95
CA GLY A 53 0.09 -6.03 -10.37
C GLY A 53 1.41 -6.74 -10.72
N SER A 54 2.55 -6.25 -10.24
CA SER A 54 3.84 -6.93 -10.50
C SER A 54 3.92 -8.33 -9.86
N ARG A 55 3.33 -8.53 -8.66
CA ARG A 55 3.19 -9.87 -8.07
C ARG A 55 2.38 -10.80 -8.97
N ILE A 56 1.23 -10.35 -9.46
CA ILE A 56 0.37 -11.14 -10.35
C ILE A 56 1.07 -11.39 -11.69
N TYR A 57 1.83 -10.43 -12.20
CA TYR A 57 2.58 -10.56 -13.45
C TYR A 57 3.56 -11.74 -13.42
N ARG A 58 4.22 -11.98 -12.27
CA ARG A 58 5.13 -13.12 -12.08
C ARG A 58 4.43 -14.47 -12.00
N LEU A 59 3.13 -14.51 -11.74
CA LEU A 59 2.36 -15.75 -11.64
C LEU A 59 2.10 -16.43 -12.98
N GLN A 60 2.41 -15.78 -14.11
CA GLN A 60 2.23 -16.34 -15.45
C GLN A 60 2.99 -17.66 -15.69
N SER A 61 4.08 -17.85 -14.96
CA SER A 61 4.93 -19.05 -15.02
C SER A 61 4.98 -19.81 -13.69
N ALA A 62 4.22 -19.40 -12.68
CA ALA A 62 4.26 -20.00 -11.34
C ALA A 62 3.41 -21.28 -11.26
N SER A 63 3.69 -22.12 -10.25
CA SER A 63 2.92 -23.34 -10.00
C SER A 63 1.53 -23.03 -9.43
N ALA A 64 0.60 -24.00 -9.55
CA ALA A 64 -0.75 -23.87 -9.01
C ALA A 64 -0.76 -23.54 -7.49
N ALA A 65 0.14 -24.15 -6.72
CA ALA A 65 0.27 -23.88 -5.28
C ALA A 65 0.65 -22.41 -5.00
N THR A 66 1.57 -21.85 -5.80
CA THR A 66 1.96 -20.44 -5.68
C THR A 66 0.81 -19.51 -6.08
N ILE A 67 0.05 -19.85 -7.12
CA ILE A 67 -1.14 -19.08 -7.54
C ILE A 67 -2.20 -19.04 -6.41
N LEU A 68 -2.43 -20.15 -5.71
CA LEU A 68 -3.33 -20.21 -4.56
C LEU A 68 -2.83 -19.39 -3.37
N GLY A 69 -1.52 -19.43 -3.10
CA GLY A 69 -0.89 -18.64 -2.04
C GLY A 69 -1.04 -17.13 -2.26
N GLU A 70 -1.13 -16.71 -3.51
CA GLU A 70 -1.25 -15.30 -3.93
C GLU A 70 -2.71 -14.84 -4.12
N LYS A 71 -3.70 -15.59 -3.63
CA LYS A 71 -5.14 -15.19 -3.69
C LYS A 71 -5.42 -13.77 -3.21
N ASN A 72 -4.66 -13.31 -2.21
CA ASN A 72 -4.80 -11.99 -1.62
C ASN A 72 -4.30 -10.89 -2.58
N ALA A 73 -3.28 -11.16 -3.40
CA ALA A 73 -2.76 -10.19 -4.36
C ALA A 73 -3.81 -9.83 -5.42
N PHE A 74 -4.57 -10.81 -5.93
CA PHE A 74 -5.68 -10.56 -6.85
C PHE A 74 -6.74 -9.64 -6.23
N THR A 75 -7.18 -9.95 -5.01
CA THR A 75 -8.17 -9.15 -4.30
C THR A 75 -7.69 -7.73 -4.04
N LEU A 76 -6.44 -7.56 -3.59
CA LEU A 76 -5.84 -6.25 -3.31
C LEU A 76 -5.59 -5.44 -4.59
N PHE A 77 -5.27 -6.10 -5.70
CA PHE A 77 -5.17 -5.44 -7.00
C PHE A 77 -6.52 -4.91 -7.46
N ILE A 78 -7.57 -5.74 -7.48
CA ILE A 78 -8.90 -5.33 -7.92
C ILE A 78 -9.44 -4.21 -7.03
N SER A 79 -9.38 -4.42 -5.71
CA SER A 79 -9.86 -3.43 -4.75
C SER A 79 -9.01 -2.17 -4.72
N GLY A 80 -7.74 -2.20 -5.13
CA GLY A 80 -6.85 -1.04 -5.14
C GLY A 80 -6.87 -0.24 -6.44
N ALA A 81 -6.88 -0.93 -7.58
CA ALA A 81 -6.73 -0.33 -8.91
C ALA A 81 -8.07 -0.03 -9.62
N TYR A 82 -9.17 -0.63 -9.16
CA TYR A 82 -10.50 -0.53 -9.78
C TYR A 82 -11.59 -0.14 -8.76
N ARG A 83 -11.39 1.00 -8.10
CA ARG A 83 -12.26 1.52 -7.02
C ARG A 83 -13.43 2.38 -7.51
N THR A 84 -13.28 3.03 -8.65
CA THR A 84 -14.28 3.98 -9.18
C THR A 84 -15.47 3.26 -9.81
N SER A 85 -16.63 3.93 -9.85
CA SER A 85 -17.87 3.41 -10.44
C SER A 85 -17.71 3.05 -11.91
N ASP A 86 -16.88 3.80 -12.63
CA ASP A 86 -16.80 3.77 -14.10
C ASP A 86 -15.97 2.58 -14.61
N VAL A 87 -15.35 1.84 -13.69
CA VAL A 87 -14.54 0.65 -13.99
C VAL A 87 -15.08 -0.61 -13.31
N LYS A 88 -16.33 -0.57 -12.82
CA LYS A 88 -17.00 -1.69 -12.14
C LYS A 88 -17.17 -2.93 -13.03
N GLU A 89 -17.41 -2.73 -14.32
CA GLU A 89 -17.54 -3.84 -15.28
C GLU A 89 -16.21 -4.59 -15.40
N THR A 90 -15.12 -3.86 -15.59
CA THR A 90 -13.75 -4.41 -15.63
C THR A 90 -13.39 -5.10 -14.31
N ALA A 91 -13.74 -4.49 -13.17
CA ALA A 91 -13.54 -5.10 -11.86
C ALA A 91 -14.30 -6.42 -11.71
N THR A 92 -15.50 -6.52 -12.27
CA THR A 92 -16.33 -7.72 -12.24
C THR A 92 -15.75 -8.82 -13.12
N ALA A 93 -15.30 -8.48 -14.32
CA ALA A 93 -14.59 -9.41 -15.21
C ALA A 93 -13.29 -9.92 -14.56
N LEU A 94 -12.52 -9.05 -13.91
CA LEU A 94 -11.31 -9.44 -13.16
C LEU A 94 -11.65 -10.39 -12.00
N LYS A 95 -12.73 -10.15 -11.25
CA LYS A 95 -13.18 -11.05 -10.17
C LYS A 95 -13.57 -12.42 -10.70
N ALA A 96 -14.21 -12.48 -11.87
CA ALA A 96 -14.56 -13.75 -12.51
C ALA A 96 -13.29 -14.53 -12.90
N LEU A 97 -12.32 -13.86 -13.52
CA LEU A 97 -11.03 -14.46 -13.88
C LEU A 97 -10.23 -14.90 -12.66
N GLN A 98 -10.22 -14.11 -11.58
CA GLN A 98 -9.62 -14.49 -10.29
C GLN A 98 -10.23 -15.80 -9.77
N LYS A 99 -11.57 -15.89 -9.71
CA LYS A 99 -12.25 -17.10 -9.23
C LYS A 99 -11.92 -18.31 -10.11
N ALA A 100 -11.93 -18.13 -11.43
CA ALA A 100 -11.59 -19.19 -12.38
C ALA A 100 -10.13 -19.66 -12.23
N ALA A 101 -9.17 -18.73 -12.09
CA ALA A 101 -7.77 -19.06 -11.88
C ALA A 101 -7.55 -19.82 -10.56
N LEU A 102 -8.19 -19.38 -9.48
CA LEU A 102 -8.09 -20.05 -8.18
C LEU A 102 -8.79 -21.42 -8.17
N ALA A 103 -9.92 -21.56 -8.86
CA ALA A 103 -10.60 -22.85 -9.00
C ALA A 103 -9.75 -23.85 -9.78
N ALA A 104 -9.18 -23.44 -10.93
CA ALA A 104 -8.26 -24.27 -11.71
C ALA A 104 -7.00 -24.65 -10.91
N ALA A 105 -6.44 -23.70 -10.16
CA ALA A 105 -5.29 -23.98 -9.31
C ALA A 105 -5.64 -24.94 -8.15
N ALA A 106 -6.83 -24.82 -7.56
CA ALA A 106 -7.32 -25.71 -6.51
C ALA A 106 -7.59 -27.13 -7.02
N SER A 107 -8.00 -27.29 -8.28
CA SER A 107 -8.18 -28.59 -8.94
C SER A 107 -6.86 -29.18 -9.46
N GLY A 108 -5.72 -28.52 -9.27
CA GLY A 108 -4.42 -28.97 -9.77
C GLY A 108 -4.21 -28.75 -11.27
N ASP A 109 -5.11 -28.03 -11.95
CA ASP A 109 -4.99 -27.66 -13.36
C ASP A 109 -4.07 -26.44 -13.51
N GLU A 110 -2.77 -26.71 -13.53
CA GLU A 110 -1.74 -25.68 -13.62
C GLU A 110 -1.78 -24.91 -14.96
N ALA A 111 -2.09 -25.59 -16.06
CA ALA A 111 -2.19 -24.97 -17.37
C ALA A 111 -3.40 -24.02 -17.45
N GLY A 112 -4.57 -24.47 -16.97
CA GLY A 112 -5.77 -23.64 -16.88
C GLY A 112 -5.58 -22.46 -15.94
N ALA A 113 -4.96 -22.65 -14.78
CA ALA A 113 -4.64 -21.57 -13.85
C ALA A 113 -3.74 -20.51 -14.49
N LYS A 114 -2.64 -20.91 -15.15
CA LYS A 114 -1.73 -20.00 -15.86
C LYS A 114 -2.44 -19.26 -17.00
N SER A 115 -3.30 -19.94 -17.76
CA SER A 115 -4.09 -19.30 -18.83
C SER A 115 -4.99 -18.20 -18.28
N LYS A 116 -5.72 -18.48 -17.19
CA LYS A 116 -6.59 -17.49 -16.55
C LYS A 116 -5.83 -16.33 -15.93
N VAL A 117 -4.64 -16.57 -15.40
CA VAL A 117 -3.73 -15.50 -14.93
C VAL A 117 -3.28 -14.62 -16.10
N LYS A 118 -2.96 -15.19 -17.27
CA LYS A 118 -2.60 -14.40 -18.47
C LYS A 118 -3.77 -13.57 -18.98
N GLU A 119 -4.98 -14.13 -19.03
CA GLU A 119 -6.21 -13.40 -19.35
C GLU A 119 -6.44 -12.24 -18.37
N PHE A 120 -6.21 -12.48 -17.07
CA PHE A 120 -6.32 -11.44 -16.03
C PHE A 120 -5.32 -10.31 -16.25
N ILE A 121 -4.08 -10.63 -16.62
CA ILE A 121 -3.02 -9.65 -16.89
C ILE A 121 -3.33 -8.81 -18.13
N ALA A 122 -3.81 -9.46 -19.19
CA ALA A 122 -4.22 -8.77 -20.42
C ALA A 122 -5.39 -7.81 -20.15
N LEU A 123 -6.43 -8.27 -19.46
CA LEU A 123 -7.61 -7.45 -19.15
C LEU A 123 -7.27 -6.33 -18.15
N GLY A 124 -6.40 -6.61 -17.19
CA GLY A 124 -5.91 -5.63 -16.20
C GLY A 124 -4.88 -4.65 -16.76
N LYS A 125 -4.38 -4.87 -17.99
CA LYS A 125 -3.24 -4.18 -18.60
C LYS A 125 -2.05 -4.10 -17.63
N ILE A 126 -1.75 -5.24 -17.00
CA ILE A 126 -0.74 -5.33 -15.95
C ILE A 126 0.64 -5.41 -16.59
N VAL A 127 1.53 -4.54 -16.14
CA VAL A 127 2.95 -4.53 -16.49
C VAL A 127 3.78 -4.60 -15.21
N GLU A 128 4.97 -5.18 -15.29
CA GLU A 128 5.90 -5.18 -14.16
C GLU A 128 6.47 -3.77 -13.96
N LEU A 129 6.27 -3.21 -12.77
CA LEU A 129 6.63 -1.83 -12.43
C LEU A 129 7.51 -1.74 -11.17
N ASP A 130 7.60 -2.80 -10.39
CA ASP A 130 8.37 -2.84 -9.15
C ASP A 130 9.88 -3.06 -9.37
N THR A 131 10.30 -3.56 -10.53
CA THR A 131 11.73 -3.75 -10.88
C THR A 131 12.33 -2.61 -11.71
N LYS A 132 11.58 -1.52 -11.97
CA LYS A 132 12.10 -0.38 -12.72
C LYS A 132 13.20 0.33 -11.93
N GLN A 133 14.37 0.51 -12.54
CA GLN A 133 15.49 1.25 -11.96
C GLN A 133 15.05 2.68 -11.62
N GLY A 134 15.18 3.09 -10.35
CA GLY A 134 14.67 4.37 -9.84
C GLY A 134 13.19 4.37 -9.41
N GLY A 135 12.49 3.24 -9.47
CA GLY A 135 11.10 3.09 -9.04
C GLY A 135 10.95 2.99 -7.52
N ASN A 136 9.93 3.66 -6.96
CA ASN A 136 9.67 3.73 -5.52
C ASN A 136 8.90 2.53 -4.95
N PHE A 137 8.73 1.47 -5.73
CA PHE A 137 7.91 0.30 -5.38
C PHE A 137 8.70 -1.02 -5.40
N ASP A 138 10.02 -0.95 -5.54
CA ASP A 138 10.90 -2.12 -5.45
C ASP A 138 10.94 -2.63 -3.99
N PRO A 139 10.44 -3.84 -3.70
CA PRO A 139 10.46 -4.41 -2.36
C PRO A 139 11.88 -4.73 -1.86
N ARG A 140 12.89 -4.72 -2.74
CA ARG A 140 14.31 -4.92 -2.37
C ARG A 140 14.97 -3.63 -1.90
N GLN A 141 14.38 -2.47 -2.22
CA GLN A 141 14.88 -1.18 -1.75
C GLN A 141 14.37 -0.91 -0.33
N ARG A 142 15.23 -0.37 0.55
CA ARG A 142 14.86 0.06 1.93
C ARG A 142 14.02 1.34 1.95
N ARG A 143 13.05 1.46 1.05
CA ARG A 143 12.19 2.64 0.91
C ARG A 143 10.74 2.24 1.19
N ASN A 144 10.01 3.09 1.91
CA ASN A 144 8.57 2.88 2.11
C ASN A 144 7.86 3.00 0.75
N PRO A 145 7.05 2.01 0.32
CA PRO A 145 6.36 2.07 -0.97
C PRO A 145 5.47 3.32 -1.08
N GLY A 146 5.81 4.19 -2.04
CA GLY A 146 5.14 5.48 -2.26
C GLY A 146 5.84 6.70 -1.64
N ALA A 147 7.10 6.58 -1.20
CA ALA A 147 7.95 7.74 -0.94
C ALA A 147 8.06 8.64 -2.20
N PRO A 148 8.41 9.93 -2.10
CA PRO A 148 8.70 10.78 -3.25
C PRO A 148 9.86 10.25 -4.11
N PRO A 149 9.96 10.61 -5.41
CA PRO A 149 11.02 10.14 -6.32
C PRO A 149 12.41 10.36 -5.73
N THR A 150 13.38 9.50 -6.05
CA THR A 150 14.78 9.59 -5.58
C THR A 150 15.34 11.01 -5.71
N ALA A 151 15.02 11.72 -6.79
CA ALA A 151 15.46 13.09 -7.03
C ALA A 151 14.99 14.11 -5.96
N GLU A 152 13.77 13.99 -5.43
CA GLU A 152 13.26 14.91 -4.41
C GLU A 152 13.87 14.63 -3.03
N ILE A 153 14.17 13.37 -2.73
CA ILE A 153 14.82 12.98 -1.48
C ILE A 153 16.33 13.27 -1.55
N GLU A 154 16.99 13.06 -2.68
CA GLU A 154 18.39 13.46 -2.89
C GLU A 154 18.53 14.99 -2.81
N ALA A 155 17.57 15.74 -3.33
CA ALA A 155 17.51 17.20 -3.19
C ALA A 155 17.31 17.65 -1.73
N GLN A 156 16.54 16.91 -0.92
CA GLN A 156 16.32 17.22 0.51
C GLN A 156 17.45 16.71 1.43
N MET A 157 18.10 15.60 1.07
CA MET A 157 19.15 14.95 1.86
C MET A 157 20.55 15.52 1.58
N GLY A 158 20.71 16.27 0.49
CA GLY A 158 21.98 16.89 0.10
C GLY A 158 23.12 15.87 0.07
N THR A 159 24.15 16.09 0.90
CA THR A 159 25.35 15.23 0.97
C THR A 159 25.12 13.87 1.63
N GLN A 160 23.96 13.61 2.24
CA GLN A 160 23.64 12.33 2.90
C GLN A 160 22.87 11.34 2.02
N ALA A 161 22.71 11.61 0.73
CA ALA A 161 22.03 10.73 -0.22
C ALA A 161 22.60 9.29 -0.24
N TYR A 162 23.89 9.12 0.02
CA TYR A 162 24.55 7.81 0.04
C TYR A 162 24.02 6.87 1.15
N ALA A 163 23.41 7.40 2.21
CA ALA A 163 22.88 6.61 3.33
C ALA A 163 21.69 5.71 2.93
N LEU A 164 21.01 6.02 1.82
CA LEU A 164 19.97 5.16 1.25
C LEU A 164 20.54 3.86 0.65
N TYR A 165 21.83 3.85 0.32
CA TYR A 165 22.48 2.78 -0.42
C TYR A 165 23.48 1.97 0.43
N THR A 166 23.88 2.48 1.60
CA THR A 166 24.74 1.75 2.54
C THR A 166 23.93 0.81 3.44
N ALA A 167 24.32 -0.45 3.51
CA ALA A 167 23.77 -1.39 4.49
C ALA A 167 24.14 -0.95 5.92
N LEU A 168 23.18 -1.04 6.87
CA LEU A 168 23.46 -0.76 8.28
C LEU A 168 24.49 -1.75 8.82
N PRO A 169 25.43 -1.31 9.67
CA PRO A 169 26.31 -2.23 10.39
C PRO A 169 25.44 -3.17 11.22
N THR A 170 25.68 -4.47 11.07
CA THR A 170 25.06 -5.51 11.88
C THR A 170 25.41 -5.27 13.35
N LYS A 171 24.39 -5.17 14.21
CA LYS A 171 24.59 -5.22 15.67
C LYS A 171 24.98 -6.62 16.09
#